data_AF-A0A0F2C208-F1
#
_entry.id   AF-A0A0F2C208-F1
#
_cell.length_a   1.000
_cell.length_b   1.000
_cell.length_c   1.000
_cell.angle_alpha   90.00
_cell.angle_beta   90.00
_cell.angle_gamma   90.00
#
_symmetry.space_group_name_H-M   'P 1'
#
loop_
_entity.id
_entity.type
_entity.pdbx_description
1 polymer ?
#
loop_
_entity_poly.entity_id
_entity_poly.type
_entity_poly.pdbx_seq_one_letter_code
_entity_poly.pdbx_strand_id
1 'polypeptide(L)'
;MSGGLEIDHGGAIAVDTEAMRDVGTRISGVASHLEEARAEIRRAHTAITSTPGFSERVDTAELQACGERVGELRAEVEESSAATLLMADAFEVVELRAEAEALAHSDSAAAQALLARASRIMAADGRIGVLADRLVDGTWRQERFTGLGGQWDLGGLLPQVFLLGAFVGVTSGVGTVLPGMTLKGEVEPVTVAPVRSSTPAAAPATLRGAFERMPSAASAQVAVEKLTFADGTTKYMVYVKGTQNMKPWEGGGAEPWDMKSNAELYTGEKSASYQATLDALAAAGAAPGDTVGVVAHSQAGMIAVHLGMESEYDVDLVATAGSPVGGTFRADQLVAQLAHTDDVFVGLTGGGSPGGTGSADSFTATRVADPDPGFQDVTLAPHKFETYLETAQMVDESGDPRVEALDEYWAELGKAVSVERTEYHAERTSGFR
;
A
#
# COMPACT_ATOMS: atom_id res chain seq x y z
N MET A 1 -22.55 -8.26 2.64
CA MET A 1 -21.12 -8.58 2.77
C MET A 1 -20.58 -7.62 3.81
N SER A 2 -19.96 -8.10 4.89
CA SER A 2 -19.55 -7.22 6.00
C SER A 2 -18.52 -6.20 5.54
N GLY A 3 -18.71 -4.92 5.85
CA GLY A 3 -17.74 -3.83 5.65
C GLY A 3 -16.52 -3.91 6.57
N GLY A 4 -15.94 -5.12 6.69
CA GLY A 4 -14.74 -5.37 7.46
C GLY A 4 -13.52 -4.71 6.81
N LEU A 5 -12.56 -4.33 7.64
CA LEU A 5 -11.27 -3.81 7.21
C LEU A 5 -10.37 -4.97 6.82
N GLU A 6 -9.73 -4.86 5.65
CA GLU A 6 -8.64 -5.71 5.21
C GLU A 6 -7.37 -4.85 5.14
N ILE A 7 -6.25 -5.38 5.64
CA ILE A 7 -4.95 -4.69 5.58
C ILE A 7 -3.99 -5.66 4.90
N ASP A 8 -3.36 -5.25 3.80
CA ASP A 8 -2.38 -6.02 3.01
C ASP A 8 -1.24 -5.10 2.52
N HIS A 9 -0.17 -5.62 1.92
CA HIS A 9 0.97 -4.78 1.47
C HIS A 9 0.64 -3.98 0.19
N GLY A 10 -0.58 -4.13 -0.33
CA GLY A 10 -0.98 -3.75 -1.67
C GLY A 10 -0.52 -4.80 -2.68
N GLY A 11 -1.40 -5.16 -3.63
CA GLY A 11 -1.03 -6.02 -4.77
C GLY A 11 -1.57 -7.45 -4.71
N ALA A 12 -0.95 -8.33 -5.49
CA ALA A 12 -1.32 -9.74 -5.64
C ALA A 12 -0.75 -10.65 -4.54
N ILE A 13 0.09 -10.08 -3.67
CA ILE A 13 0.85 -10.78 -2.64
C ILE A 13 0.50 -10.14 -1.29
N ALA A 14 -0.04 -10.95 -0.39
CA ALA A 14 -0.44 -10.55 0.95
C ALA A 14 0.43 -11.21 2.03
N VAL A 15 1.64 -11.66 1.68
CA VAL A 15 2.53 -12.41 2.57
C VAL A 15 3.97 -11.94 2.44
N ASP A 16 4.71 -11.99 3.54
CA ASP A 16 6.17 -11.89 3.53
C ASP A 16 6.75 -13.20 2.96
N THR A 17 7.31 -13.10 1.76
CA THR A 17 7.89 -14.23 1.02
C THR A 17 9.06 -14.89 1.77
N GLU A 18 9.88 -14.13 2.50
CA GLU A 18 11.01 -14.67 3.28
C GLU A 18 10.51 -15.38 4.54
N ALA A 19 9.56 -14.79 5.27
CA ALA A 19 8.93 -15.44 6.42
C ALA A 19 8.23 -16.74 6.01
N MET A 20 7.55 -16.77 4.86
CA MET A 20 6.93 -17.98 4.33
C MET A 20 7.97 -19.07 4.01
N ARG A 21 9.14 -18.67 3.49
CA ARG A 21 10.26 -19.58 3.19
C ARG A 21 10.89 -20.15 4.48
N ASP A 22 11.01 -19.35 5.54
CA ASP A 22 11.44 -19.82 6.86
C ASP A 22 10.45 -20.86 7.41
N VAL A 23 9.14 -20.58 7.36
CA VAL A 23 8.10 -21.52 7.77
C VAL A 23 8.20 -22.83 6.99
N GLY A 24 8.33 -22.78 5.65
CA GLY A 24 8.51 -23.96 4.82
C GLY A 24 9.73 -24.81 5.21
N THR A 25 10.84 -24.14 5.53
CA THR A 25 12.09 -24.79 5.98
C THR A 25 11.93 -25.44 7.36
N ARG A 26 11.25 -24.76 8.30
CA ARG A 26 10.96 -25.30 9.63
C ARG A 26 10.03 -26.51 9.58
N ILE A 27 9.02 -26.50 8.71
CA ILE A 27 8.15 -27.66 8.46
C ILE A 27 8.98 -28.85 7.95
N SER A 28 9.93 -28.62 7.03
CA SER A 28 10.85 -29.65 6.55
C SER A 28 11.66 -30.30 7.69
N GLY A 29 12.10 -29.49 8.66
CA GLY A 29 12.79 -29.99 9.86
C GLY A 29 11.96 -30.98 10.68
N VAL A 30 10.63 -30.82 10.72
CA VAL A 30 9.72 -31.75 11.42
C VAL A 30 9.70 -33.13 10.76
N ALA A 31 9.75 -33.20 9.43
CA ALA A 31 9.77 -34.47 8.70
C ALA A 31 11.00 -35.31 9.07
N SER A 32 12.14 -34.67 9.31
CA SER A 32 13.37 -35.36 9.75
C SER A 32 13.19 -36.05 11.11
N HIS A 33 12.60 -35.35 12.10
CA HIS A 33 12.29 -35.94 13.40
C HIS A 33 11.27 -37.09 13.31
N LEU A 34 10.29 -36.99 12.41
CA LEU A 34 9.31 -38.06 12.20
C LEU A 34 9.96 -39.31 11.58
N GLU A 35 10.92 -39.15 10.66
CA GLU A 35 11.67 -40.28 10.11
C GLU A 35 12.55 -40.96 11.16
N GLU A 36 13.20 -40.18 12.04
CA GLU A 36 13.95 -40.74 13.17
C GLU A 36 13.04 -41.54 14.12
N ALA A 37 11.89 -41.00 14.49
CA ALA A 37 10.91 -41.68 15.33
C ALA A 37 10.41 -42.98 14.68
N ARG A 38 10.12 -42.95 13.37
CA ARG A 38 9.72 -44.13 12.60
C ARG A 38 10.82 -45.18 12.56
N ALA A 39 12.06 -44.77 12.38
CA ALA A 39 13.21 -45.66 12.36
C ALA A 39 13.39 -46.36 13.72
N GLU A 40 13.21 -45.64 14.83
CA GLU A 40 13.23 -46.22 16.17
C GLU A 40 12.08 -47.20 16.40
N ILE A 41 10.86 -46.88 15.98
CA ILE A 41 9.71 -47.80 16.06
C ILE A 41 10.01 -49.10 15.29
N ARG A 42 10.58 -48.99 14.09
CA ARG A 42 10.97 -50.15 13.27
C ARG A 42 12.07 -50.99 13.92
N ARG A 43 13.07 -50.34 14.53
CA ARG A 43 14.13 -51.02 15.31
C ARG A 43 13.52 -51.78 16.50
N ALA A 44 12.66 -51.12 17.27
CA ALA A 44 11.97 -51.73 18.41
C ALA A 44 11.11 -52.92 17.99
N HIS A 45 10.31 -52.77 16.93
CA HIS A 45 9.50 -53.85 16.38
C HIS A 45 10.35 -55.05 15.97
N THR A 46 11.47 -54.81 15.28
CA THR A 46 12.41 -55.88 14.87
C THR A 46 13.03 -56.59 16.08
N ALA A 47 13.44 -55.84 17.11
CA ALA A 47 14.00 -56.42 18.33
C ALA A 47 12.98 -57.28 19.10
N ILE A 48 11.73 -56.80 19.22
CA ILE A 48 10.64 -57.52 19.90
C ILE A 48 10.30 -58.82 19.17
N THR A 49 10.13 -58.76 17.85
CA THR A 49 9.75 -59.91 17.01
C THR A 49 10.85 -60.95 16.86
N SER A 50 12.12 -60.54 16.97
CA SER A 50 13.27 -61.46 16.92
C SER A 50 13.65 -62.06 18.27
N THR A 51 13.09 -61.57 19.38
CA THR A 51 13.40 -62.06 20.74
C THR A 51 12.28 -62.99 21.26
N PRO A 52 12.58 -64.26 21.59
CA PRO A 52 11.57 -65.20 22.09
C PRO A 52 10.84 -64.69 23.34
N GLY A 53 9.50 -64.79 23.35
CA GLY A 53 8.65 -64.45 24.50
C GLY A 53 8.39 -62.95 24.72
N PHE A 54 8.88 -62.06 23.84
CA PHE A 54 8.60 -60.62 23.90
C PHE A 54 7.33 -60.24 23.15
N SER A 55 7.05 -60.86 22.00
CA SER A 55 5.81 -60.64 21.22
C SER A 55 4.53 -61.03 21.98
N GLU A 56 4.63 -61.83 23.04
CA GLU A 56 3.49 -62.17 23.92
C GLU A 56 3.13 -61.03 24.90
N ARG A 57 4.02 -60.05 25.07
CA ARG A 57 3.88 -58.96 26.05
C ARG A 57 3.64 -57.59 25.42
N VAL A 58 3.80 -57.48 24.11
CA VAL A 58 3.68 -56.22 23.36
C VAL A 58 2.77 -56.46 22.17
N ASP A 59 1.82 -55.55 21.94
CA ASP A 59 1.02 -55.56 20.72
C ASP A 59 1.89 -55.13 19.52
N THR A 60 2.44 -56.12 18.82
CA THR A 60 3.32 -55.87 17.66
C THR A 60 2.56 -55.29 16.48
N ALA A 61 1.27 -55.58 16.35
CA ALA A 61 0.44 -55.03 15.28
C ALA A 61 0.20 -53.53 15.50
N GLU A 62 -0.13 -53.13 16.72
CA GLU A 62 -0.29 -51.71 17.08
C GLU A 62 1.03 -50.94 16.95
N LEU A 63 2.15 -51.54 17.37
CA LEU A 63 3.47 -50.92 17.20
C LEU A 63 3.84 -50.72 15.73
N GLN A 64 3.52 -51.70 14.87
CA GLN A 64 3.70 -51.57 13.43
C GLN A 64 2.79 -50.47 12.86
N ALA A 65 1.51 -50.46 13.22
CA ALA A 65 0.54 -49.44 12.79
C ALA A 65 0.98 -48.03 13.21
N CYS A 66 1.56 -47.87 14.41
CA CYS A 66 2.14 -46.61 14.86
C CYS A 66 3.28 -46.15 13.93
N GLY A 67 4.19 -47.05 13.54
CA GLY A 67 5.27 -46.73 12.60
C GLY A 67 4.78 -46.41 11.18
N GLU A 68 3.68 -47.02 10.75
CA GLU A 68 3.00 -46.68 9.48
C GLU A 68 2.39 -45.28 9.57
N ARG A 69 1.65 -44.97 10.65
CA ARG A 69 1.04 -43.66 10.87
C ARG A 69 2.05 -42.52 10.97
N VAL A 70 3.18 -42.73 11.62
CA VAL A 70 4.28 -41.74 11.65
C VAL A 70 4.85 -41.53 10.23
N GLY A 71 4.90 -42.58 9.42
CA GLY A 71 5.31 -42.49 8.01
C GLY A 71 4.34 -41.68 7.14
N GLU A 72 3.03 -41.84 7.37
CA GLU A 72 1.99 -41.02 6.71
C GLU A 72 2.12 -39.54 7.10
N LEU A 73 2.20 -39.25 8.41
CA LEU A 73 2.35 -37.88 8.90
C LEU A 73 3.62 -37.21 8.34
N ARG A 74 4.72 -37.96 8.25
CA ARG A 74 5.95 -37.47 7.62
C ARG A 74 5.72 -37.07 6.16
N ALA A 75 4.99 -37.87 5.40
CA ALA A 75 4.67 -37.56 4.00
C ALA A 75 3.77 -36.32 3.88
N GLU A 76 2.77 -36.18 4.75
CA GLU A 76 1.91 -34.99 4.82
C GLU A 76 2.72 -33.70 5.13
N VAL A 77 3.70 -33.80 6.04
CA VAL A 77 4.61 -32.70 6.39
C VAL A 77 5.55 -32.35 5.23
N GLU A 78 6.11 -33.35 4.54
CA GLU A 78 6.95 -33.13 3.35
C GLU A 78 6.16 -32.44 2.22
N GLU A 79 4.94 -32.89 1.96
CA GLU A 79 4.06 -32.29 0.96
C GLU A 79 3.72 -30.85 1.32
N SER A 80 3.37 -30.58 2.59
CA SER A 80 3.07 -29.24 3.08
C SER A 80 4.27 -28.31 2.96
N SER A 81 5.47 -28.76 3.36
CA SER A 81 6.71 -27.99 3.20
C SER A 81 7.01 -27.69 1.74
N ALA A 82 6.91 -28.69 0.86
CA ALA A 82 7.13 -28.51 -0.57
C ALA A 82 6.11 -27.53 -1.19
N ALA A 83 4.83 -27.60 -0.79
CA ALA A 83 3.80 -26.68 -1.25
C ALA A 83 4.06 -25.24 -0.75
N THR A 84 4.45 -25.07 0.52
CA THR A 84 4.79 -23.75 1.08
C THR A 84 5.99 -23.13 0.35
N LEU A 85 7.06 -23.88 0.13
CA LEU A 85 8.24 -23.39 -0.58
C LEU A 85 7.95 -23.09 -2.06
N LEU A 86 7.12 -23.91 -2.71
CA LEU A 86 6.66 -23.67 -4.09
C LEU A 86 5.86 -22.37 -4.20
N MET A 87 5.00 -22.09 -3.23
CA MET A 87 4.24 -20.83 -3.20
C MET A 87 5.14 -19.63 -2.89
N ALA A 88 6.12 -19.74 -1.99
CA ALA A 88 7.11 -18.69 -1.77
C ALA A 88 7.88 -18.35 -3.05
N ASP A 89 8.28 -19.36 -3.84
CA ASP A 89 8.91 -19.14 -5.15
C ASP A 89 7.96 -18.47 -6.16
N ALA A 90 6.67 -18.80 -6.13
CA ALA A 90 5.66 -18.17 -6.98
C ALA A 90 5.45 -16.69 -6.62
N PHE A 91 5.39 -16.36 -5.32
CA PHE A 91 5.32 -14.99 -4.85
C PHE A 91 6.57 -14.19 -5.24
N GLU A 92 7.77 -14.74 -5.02
CA GLU A 92 9.03 -14.09 -5.43
C GLU A 92 9.05 -13.81 -6.94
N VAL A 93 8.53 -14.71 -7.78
CA VAL A 93 8.44 -14.47 -9.23
C VAL A 93 7.49 -13.32 -9.55
N VAL A 94 6.39 -13.15 -8.82
CA VAL A 94 5.47 -12.01 -9.00
C VAL A 94 6.14 -10.71 -8.57
N GLU A 95 6.82 -10.67 -7.41
CA GLU A 95 7.59 -9.50 -6.93
C GLU A 95 8.65 -9.08 -7.95
N LEU A 96 9.49 -10.02 -8.40
CA LEU A 96 10.56 -9.75 -9.36
C LEU A 96 10.03 -9.23 -10.70
N ARG A 97 8.87 -9.71 -11.16
CA ARG A 97 8.24 -9.23 -12.39
C ARG A 97 7.67 -7.82 -12.20
N ALA A 98 7.03 -7.54 -11.06
CA ALA A 98 6.50 -6.22 -10.75
C ALA A 98 7.62 -5.17 -10.61
N GLU A 99 8.70 -5.51 -9.90
CA GLU A 99 9.88 -4.65 -9.77
C GLU A 99 10.58 -4.43 -11.12
N ALA A 100 10.67 -5.46 -11.96
CA ALA A 100 11.21 -5.31 -13.30
C ALA A 100 10.35 -4.41 -14.19
N GLU A 101 9.02 -4.47 -14.09
CA GLU A 101 8.10 -3.60 -14.81
C GLU A 101 8.27 -2.14 -14.36
N ALA A 102 8.40 -1.91 -13.05
CA ALA A 102 8.68 -0.61 -12.48
C ALA A 102 10.00 -0.01 -13.01
N LEU A 103 11.06 -0.81 -13.04
CA LEU A 103 12.39 -0.36 -13.50
C LEU A 103 12.54 -0.30 -15.02
N ALA A 104 11.61 -0.86 -15.81
CA ALA A 104 11.76 -0.99 -17.25
C ALA A 104 12.03 0.35 -17.97
N HIS A 105 11.52 1.46 -17.42
CA HIS A 105 11.65 2.80 -17.99
C HIS A 105 12.87 3.58 -17.51
N SER A 106 13.40 3.26 -16.33
CA SER A 106 14.48 4.02 -15.66
C SER A 106 15.81 3.26 -15.60
N ASP A 107 15.76 1.93 -15.41
CA ASP A 107 16.93 1.05 -15.38
C ASP A 107 16.64 -0.30 -16.06
N SER A 108 16.76 -0.31 -17.39
CA SER A 108 16.54 -1.52 -18.19
C SER A 108 17.50 -2.67 -17.88
N ALA A 109 18.71 -2.38 -17.35
CA ALA A 109 19.69 -3.42 -17.02
C ALA A 109 19.30 -4.12 -15.71
N ALA A 110 18.91 -3.36 -14.69
CA ALA A 110 18.36 -3.91 -13.45
C ALA A 110 17.08 -4.71 -13.72
N ALA A 111 16.15 -4.18 -14.52
CA ALA A 111 14.93 -4.89 -14.91
C ALA A 111 15.24 -6.24 -15.58
N GLN A 112 16.20 -6.30 -16.52
CA GLN A 112 16.61 -7.56 -17.14
C GLN A 112 17.25 -8.55 -16.16
N ALA A 113 18.02 -8.07 -15.18
CA ALA A 113 18.62 -8.91 -14.15
C ALA A 113 17.55 -9.57 -13.26
N LEU A 114 16.50 -8.82 -12.89
CA LEU A 114 15.34 -9.33 -12.15
C LEU A 114 14.58 -10.38 -12.97
N LEU A 115 14.27 -10.11 -14.24
CA LEU A 115 13.62 -11.07 -15.13
C LEU A 115 14.46 -12.35 -15.34
N ALA A 116 15.78 -12.22 -15.41
CA ALA A 116 16.69 -13.37 -15.48
C ALA A 116 16.66 -14.19 -14.18
N ARG A 117 16.52 -13.57 -13.00
CA ARG A 117 16.33 -14.28 -11.72
C ARG A 117 14.99 -15.01 -11.70
N ALA A 118 13.90 -14.34 -12.06
CA ALA A 118 12.57 -14.96 -12.15
C ALA A 118 12.58 -16.18 -13.09
N SER A 119 13.26 -16.07 -14.24
CA SER A 119 13.41 -17.16 -15.19
C SER A 119 14.16 -18.36 -14.62
N ARG A 120 15.19 -18.14 -13.78
CA ARG A 120 15.92 -19.22 -13.10
C ARG A 120 15.05 -19.95 -12.08
N ILE A 121 14.24 -19.20 -11.32
CA ILE A 121 13.31 -19.78 -10.34
C ILE A 121 12.26 -20.63 -11.07
N MET A 122 11.64 -20.10 -12.13
CA MET A 122 10.66 -20.83 -12.94
C MET A 122 11.25 -22.06 -13.65
N ALA A 123 12.55 -22.06 -13.97
CA ALA A 123 13.22 -23.21 -14.57
C ALA A 123 13.47 -24.34 -13.57
N ALA A 124 13.48 -24.07 -12.26
CA ALA A 124 13.62 -25.08 -11.22
C ALA A 124 12.36 -25.94 -11.06
N ASP A 125 11.18 -25.35 -11.25
CA ASP A 125 9.89 -26.06 -11.25
C ASP A 125 8.87 -25.36 -12.17
N GLY A 126 8.40 -26.08 -13.20
CA GLY A 126 7.46 -25.53 -14.20
C GLY A 126 6.09 -25.14 -13.65
N ARG A 127 5.73 -25.55 -12.42
CA ARG A 127 4.49 -25.14 -11.75
C ARG A 127 4.55 -23.69 -11.30
N ILE A 128 5.73 -23.17 -10.97
CA ILE A 128 5.92 -21.82 -10.40
C ILE A 128 5.35 -20.75 -11.34
N GLY A 129 5.68 -20.83 -12.63
CA GLY A 129 5.18 -19.88 -13.62
C GLY A 129 3.66 -19.85 -13.69
N VAL A 130 3.02 -21.02 -13.71
CA VAL A 130 1.55 -21.14 -13.76
C VAL A 130 0.88 -20.58 -12.50
N LEU A 131 1.50 -20.80 -11.33
CA LEU A 131 1.02 -20.25 -10.06
C LEU A 131 1.16 -18.72 -10.02
N ALA A 132 2.32 -18.19 -10.42
CA ALA A 132 2.55 -16.75 -10.51
C ALA A 132 1.55 -16.07 -11.46
N ASP A 133 1.33 -16.65 -12.64
CA ASP A 133 0.35 -16.14 -13.60
C ASP A 133 -1.08 -16.19 -13.02
N ARG A 134 -1.44 -17.26 -12.28
CA ARG A 134 -2.74 -17.36 -11.63
C ARG A 134 -2.93 -16.30 -10.53
N LEU A 135 -1.92 -16.03 -9.72
CA LEU A 135 -1.99 -15.01 -8.66
C LEU A 135 -2.30 -13.63 -9.26
N VAL A 136 -1.64 -13.27 -10.37
CA VAL A 136 -1.83 -11.98 -11.03
C VAL A 136 -3.12 -11.96 -11.87
N ASP A 137 -3.28 -12.88 -12.83
CA ASP A 137 -4.38 -12.85 -13.81
C ASP A 137 -5.68 -13.48 -13.31
N GLY A 138 -5.55 -14.52 -12.49
CA GLY A 138 -6.67 -15.32 -12.01
C GLY A 138 -7.33 -14.74 -10.76
N THR A 139 -6.56 -14.07 -9.91
CA THR A 139 -7.03 -13.56 -8.61
C THR A 139 -6.96 -12.05 -8.57
N TRP A 140 -5.76 -11.46 -8.50
CA TRP A 140 -5.60 -10.03 -8.25
C TRP A 140 -6.25 -9.15 -9.33
N ARG A 141 -6.00 -9.40 -10.62
CA ARG A 141 -6.58 -8.59 -11.71
C ARG A 141 -8.11 -8.62 -11.73
N GLN A 142 -8.72 -9.71 -11.28
CA GLN A 142 -10.17 -9.88 -11.26
C GLN A 142 -10.79 -9.31 -9.98
N GLU A 143 -10.13 -9.50 -8.84
CA GLU A 143 -10.67 -9.17 -7.53
C GLU A 143 -10.42 -7.72 -7.10
N ARG A 144 -9.39 -7.05 -7.64
CA ARG A 144 -9.01 -5.66 -7.31
C ARG A 144 -10.09 -4.59 -7.55
N PHE A 145 -11.17 -4.94 -8.24
CA PHE A 145 -12.34 -4.07 -8.45
C PHE A 145 -13.63 -4.65 -7.87
N THR A 146 -13.55 -5.70 -7.06
CA THR A 146 -14.70 -6.26 -6.34
C THR A 146 -15.24 -5.19 -5.40
N GLY A 147 -16.50 -4.79 -5.57
CA GLY A 147 -17.11 -3.64 -4.89
C GLY A 147 -17.57 -2.56 -5.88
N LEU A 148 -16.71 -2.17 -6.82
CA LEU A 148 -17.02 -1.19 -7.89
C LEU A 148 -18.03 -1.74 -8.90
N GLY A 149 -17.96 -3.04 -9.23
CA GLY A 149 -18.79 -3.67 -10.27
C GLY A 149 -20.29 -3.63 -9.99
N GLY A 150 -20.71 -3.54 -8.72
CA GLY A 150 -22.12 -3.44 -8.32
C GLY A 150 -22.72 -2.04 -8.53
N GLN A 151 -21.90 -0.99 -8.58
CA GLN A 151 -22.33 0.40 -8.76
C GLN A 151 -22.43 0.82 -10.23
N TRP A 152 -21.82 0.10 -11.17
CA TRP A 152 -21.90 0.42 -12.59
C TRP A 152 -23.27 0.14 -13.24
N ASP A 153 -24.16 -0.60 -12.58
CA ASP A 153 -25.52 -0.89 -13.06
C ASP A 153 -26.60 0.04 -12.44
N LEU A 154 -26.22 1.27 -12.06
CA LEU A 154 -27.15 2.34 -11.64
C LEU A 154 -27.57 3.24 -12.82
N GLY A 155 -28.09 2.63 -13.90
CA GLY A 155 -28.87 3.33 -14.92
C GLY A 155 -28.16 4.45 -15.71
N GLY A 156 -26.82 4.45 -15.77
CA GLY A 156 -26.03 5.37 -16.62
C GLY A 156 -25.95 6.83 -16.15
N LEU A 157 -26.16 7.09 -14.85
CA LEU A 157 -26.25 8.45 -14.29
C LEU A 157 -24.94 9.03 -13.71
N LEU A 158 -23.82 8.30 -13.73
CA LEU A 158 -22.51 8.89 -13.40
C LEU A 158 -22.10 9.85 -14.54
N PRO A 159 -21.66 11.09 -14.25
CA PRO A 159 -21.29 12.04 -15.29
C PRO A 159 -20.24 11.44 -16.21
N GLN A 160 -20.55 11.37 -17.51
CA GLN A 160 -19.69 10.88 -18.61
C GLN A 160 -18.20 11.28 -18.57
N VAL A 161 -17.84 12.37 -17.87
CA VAL A 161 -16.45 12.81 -17.67
C VAL A 161 -15.68 11.88 -16.72
N PHE A 162 -16.31 11.35 -15.67
CA PHE A 162 -15.67 10.42 -14.72
C PHE A 162 -15.55 9.00 -15.30
N LEU A 163 -16.50 8.59 -16.15
CA LEU A 163 -16.45 7.33 -16.91
C LEU A 163 -15.27 7.28 -17.88
N LEU A 164 -14.86 8.40 -18.48
CA LEU A 164 -13.68 8.43 -19.36
C LEU A 164 -12.39 8.20 -18.58
N GLY A 165 -12.21 8.83 -17.42
CA GLY A 165 -11.02 8.65 -16.58
C GLY A 165 -10.89 7.23 -16.02
N ALA A 166 -12.01 6.65 -15.56
CA ALA A 166 -12.09 5.28 -15.04
C ALA A 166 -11.78 4.25 -16.12
N PHE A 167 -12.34 4.41 -17.32
CA PHE A 167 -12.08 3.49 -18.42
C PHE A 167 -10.66 3.62 -18.97
N VAL A 168 -10.09 4.84 -19.01
CA VAL A 168 -8.71 5.08 -19.44
C VAL A 168 -7.72 4.56 -18.40
N GLY A 169 -7.88 4.83 -17.10
CA GLY A 169 -6.98 4.36 -16.04
C GLY A 169 -6.87 2.83 -15.99
N VAL A 170 -8.01 2.14 -16.09
CA VAL A 170 -8.11 0.66 -16.06
C VAL A 170 -7.42 0.01 -17.28
N THR A 171 -7.34 0.70 -18.43
CA THR A 171 -6.85 0.11 -19.69
C THR A 171 -5.50 0.65 -20.19
N SER A 172 -5.01 1.78 -19.67
CA SER A 172 -3.81 2.46 -20.19
C SER A 172 -2.62 2.56 -19.22
N GLY A 173 -2.75 2.09 -17.97
CA GLY A 173 -1.66 2.12 -16.98
C GLY A 173 -1.40 3.50 -16.36
N VAL A 174 -2.24 4.50 -16.65
CA VAL A 174 -2.10 5.89 -16.18
C VAL A 174 -2.35 6.04 -14.67
N GLY A 175 -2.97 5.04 -14.01
CA GLY A 175 -3.24 5.04 -12.57
C GLY A 175 -2.05 4.69 -11.67
N THR A 176 -0.90 4.29 -12.23
CA THR A 176 0.30 3.91 -11.46
C THR A 176 1.50 4.75 -11.89
N VAL A 177 2.15 5.39 -10.92
CA VAL A 177 3.38 6.17 -11.13
C VAL A 177 4.59 5.26 -10.89
N LEU A 178 5.38 5.03 -11.94
CA LEU A 178 6.55 4.15 -11.91
C LEU A 178 7.85 4.93 -11.59
N PRO A 179 8.90 4.27 -11.09
CA PRO A 179 10.18 4.90 -10.80
C PRO A 179 10.77 5.62 -12.03
N GLY A 180 11.13 6.88 -11.85
CA GLY A 180 11.67 7.75 -12.91
C GLY A 180 10.62 8.45 -13.77
N MET A 181 9.33 8.17 -13.59
CA MET A 181 8.27 9.01 -14.13
C MET A 181 8.20 10.30 -13.32
N THR A 182 8.39 11.43 -13.98
CA THR A 182 8.27 12.76 -13.35
C THR A 182 7.18 13.59 -14.01
N LEU A 183 6.56 14.49 -13.25
CA LEU A 183 5.63 15.48 -13.78
C LEU A 183 6.30 16.37 -14.84
N LYS A 184 5.60 16.61 -15.94
CA LYS A 184 6.07 17.38 -17.10
C LYS A 184 5.33 18.71 -17.25
N GLY A 185 5.72 19.50 -18.24
CA GLY A 185 5.04 20.76 -18.54
C GLY A 185 5.46 21.95 -17.67
N GLU A 186 4.91 23.10 -18.00
CA GLU A 186 5.11 24.35 -17.26
C GLU A 186 4.09 24.47 -16.14
N VAL A 187 4.54 24.98 -14.98
CA VAL A 187 3.69 25.23 -13.83
C VAL A 187 3.03 26.59 -13.98
N GLU A 188 1.71 26.66 -13.78
CA GLU A 188 1.03 27.95 -13.66
C GLU A 188 1.47 28.69 -12.39
N PRO A 189 1.78 30.00 -12.47
CA PRO A 189 2.24 30.74 -11.30
C PRO A 189 1.17 30.76 -10.19
N VAL A 190 1.56 30.36 -8.99
CA VAL A 190 0.70 30.30 -7.81
C VAL A 190 1.29 31.16 -6.70
N THR A 191 0.43 31.78 -5.89
CA THR A 191 0.84 32.48 -4.67
C THR A 191 0.37 31.68 -3.47
N VAL A 192 1.24 31.55 -2.47
CA VAL A 192 0.96 30.88 -1.20
C VAL A 192 1.09 31.88 -0.06
N ALA A 193 0.07 31.98 0.78
CA ALA A 193 0.03 32.90 1.91
C ALA A 193 -0.40 32.18 3.20
N PRO A 194 0.26 32.43 4.35
CA PRO A 194 -0.18 31.88 5.62
C PRO A 194 -1.50 32.52 6.03
N VAL A 195 -2.48 31.71 6.42
CA VAL A 195 -3.79 32.17 6.88
C VAL A 195 -4.05 31.87 8.35
N ARG A 196 -3.31 30.92 8.93
CA ARG A 196 -3.38 30.59 10.35
C ARG A 196 -2.06 30.00 10.83
N SER A 197 -1.60 30.42 11.99
CA SER A 197 -0.47 29.77 12.68
C SER A 197 -0.86 29.38 14.11
N SER A 198 -0.31 28.27 14.58
CA SER A 198 -0.52 27.76 15.94
C SER A 198 0.67 26.93 16.41
N THR A 199 0.69 26.59 17.69
CA THR A 199 1.70 25.72 18.31
C THR A 199 1.01 24.53 18.98
N PRO A 200 0.73 23.44 18.24
CA PRO A 200 0.17 22.23 18.83
C PRO A 200 1.01 21.71 19.99
N ALA A 201 0.35 21.13 20.99
CA ALA A 201 1.03 20.63 22.18
C ALA A 201 1.90 19.39 21.91
N ALA A 202 1.59 18.64 20.84
CA ALA A 202 2.30 17.43 20.43
C ALA A 202 2.12 17.19 18.92
N ALA A 203 2.92 16.28 18.37
CA ALA A 203 2.72 15.69 17.05
C ALA A 203 1.44 14.83 16.99
N PRO A 204 0.94 14.43 15.80
CA PRO A 204 -0.05 13.36 15.72
C PRO A 204 0.50 12.05 16.32
N ALA A 205 -0.38 11.26 16.92
CA ALA A 205 -0.04 10.02 17.62
C ALA A 205 -0.62 8.76 16.97
N THR A 206 -1.52 8.93 15.99
CA THR A 206 -2.21 7.84 15.29
C THR A 206 -2.49 8.25 13.85
N LEU A 207 -2.85 7.30 12.97
CA LEU A 207 -3.17 7.61 11.57
C LEU A 207 -4.41 8.49 11.47
N ARG A 208 -5.48 8.18 12.24
CA ARG A 208 -6.65 9.05 12.33
C ARG A 208 -6.27 10.44 12.81
N GLY A 209 -5.46 10.52 13.86
CA GLY A 209 -4.99 11.79 14.41
C GLY A 209 -4.19 12.61 13.40
N ALA A 210 -3.42 11.97 12.53
CA ALA A 210 -2.71 12.60 11.43
C ALA A 210 -3.66 13.12 10.35
N PHE A 211 -4.71 12.38 9.98
CA PHE A 211 -5.74 12.91 9.08
C PHE A 211 -6.54 14.07 9.71
N GLU A 212 -6.83 14.05 11.01
CA GLU A 212 -7.48 15.17 11.71
C GLU A 212 -6.64 16.46 11.70
N ARG A 213 -5.35 16.39 11.35
CA ARG A 213 -4.48 17.56 11.12
C ARG A 213 -4.67 18.21 9.75
N MET A 214 -5.61 17.77 8.91
CA MET A 214 -5.96 18.49 7.69
C MET A 214 -6.30 19.98 7.98
N PRO A 215 -6.05 20.89 7.03
CA PRO A 215 -6.30 22.33 7.24
C PRO A 215 -7.72 22.62 7.71
N SER A 216 -7.86 23.43 8.74
CA SER A 216 -9.15 23.74 9.37
C SER A 216 -9.70 25.10 8.96
N ALA A 217 -8.83 26.04 8.54
CA ALA A 217 -9.24 27.30 7.97
C ALA A 217 -9.97 27.08 6.64
N ALA A 218 -11.08 27.81 6.43
CA ALA A 218 -11.98 27.59 5.31
C ALA A 218 -11.29 27.72 3.94
N SER A 219 -10.33 28.63 3.80
CA SER A 219 -9.59 28.86 2.57
C SER A 219 -8.27 28.08 2.48
N ALA A 220 -7.82 27.42 3.56
CA ALA A 220 -6.53 26.73 3.55
C ALA A 220 -6.63 25.38 2.84
N GLN A 221 -5.69 25.12 1.93
CA GLN A 221 -5.56 23.83 1.23
C GLN A 221 -4.39 22.98 1.76
N VAL A 222 -3.37 23.62 2.34
CA VAL A 222 -2.17 22.97 2.88
C VAL A 222 -1.93 23.39 4.33
N ALA A 223 -1.51 22.45 5.18
CA ALA A 223 -0.99 22.75 6.51
C ALA A 223 0.39 22.11 6.64
N VAL A 224 1.35 22.85 7.18
CA VAL A 224 2.70 22.34 7.44
C VAL A 224 2.97 22.46 8.93
N GLU A 225 3.45 21.38 9.52
CA GLU A 225 3.98 21.33 10.88
C GLU A 225 5.49 21.15 10.82
N LYS A 226 6.24 22.04 11.47
CA LYS A 226 7.66 21.90 11.73
C LYS A 226 7.84 21.34 13.14
N LEU A 227 8.37 20.13 13.21
CA LEU A 227 8.70 19.43 14.44
C LEU A 227 10.18 19.64 14.73
N THR A 228 10.50 20.16 15.91
CA THR A 228 11.90 20.31 16.36
C THR A 228 12.17 19.33 17.48
N PHE A 229 13.28 18.60 17.39
CA PHE A 229 13.69 17.61 18.37
C PHE A 229 14.72 18.17 19.36
N ALA A 230 14.96 17.44 20.45
CA ALA A 230 15.84 17.88 21.53
C ALA A 230 17.31 18.09 21.08
N ASP A 231 17.74 17.39 20.04
CA ASP A 231 19.07 17.52 19.42
C ASP A 231 19.16 18.68 18.42
N GLY A 232 18.06 19.39 18.19
CA GLY A 232 17.95 20.51 17.24
C GLY A 232 17.65 20.09 15.81
N THR A 233 17.53 18.80 15.51
CA THR A 233 17.06 18.33 14.20
C THR A 233 15.59 18.70 14.00
N THR A 234 15.19 18.81 12.74
CA THR A 234 13.82 19.17 12.36
C THR A 234 13.26 18.20 11.36
N LYS A 235 11.97 17.91 11.49
CA LYS A 235 11.17 17.17 10.52
C LYS A 235 9.91 17.94 10.20
N TYR A 236 9.41 17.81 8.98
CA TYR A 236 8.19 18.47 8.54
C TYR A 236 7.09 17.44 8.32
N MET A 237 5.86 17.78 8.71
CA MET A 237 4.65 17.05 8.33
C MET A 237 3.78 17.97 7.49
N VAL A 238 3.39 17.52 6.30
CA VAL A 238 2.51 18.27 5.41
C VAL A 238 1.18 17.56 5.24
N TYR A 239 0.08 18.30 5.44
CA TYR A 239 -1.29 17.82 5.35
C TYR A 239 -2.00 18.54 4.23
N VAL A 240 -2.48 17.81 3.23
CA VAL A 240 -2.97 18.39 1.98
C VAL A 240 -4.40 17.91 1.69
N LYS A 241 -5.32 18.88 1.55
CA LYS A 241 -6.72 18.59 1.23
C LYS A 241 -6.90 18.06 -0.19
N GLY A 242 -8.00 17.34 -0.39
CA GLY A 242 -8.51 17.01 -1.71
C GLY A 242 -9.06 18.20 -2.50
N THR A 243 -9.76 17.90 -3.60
CA THR A 243 -10.35 18.91 -4.49
C THR A 243 -11.26 19.87 -3.74
N GLN A 244 -10.99 21.18 -3.83
CA GLN A 244 -11.82 22.25 -3.25
C GLN A 244 -12.86 22.79 -4.24
N ASN A 245 -12.58 22.71 -5.56
CA ASN A 245 -13.57 23.00 -6.60
C ASN A 245 -13.78 21.82 -7.56
N MET A 246 -14.88 21.09 -7.37
CA MET A 246 -15.23 19.94 -8.22
C MET A 246 -16.00 20.28 -9.50
N LYS A 247 -16.30 21.56 -9.78
CA LYS A 247 -17.06 21.95 -10.97
C LYS A 247 -16.14 22.00 -12.20
N PRO A 248 -16.29 21.09 -13.18
CA PRO A 248 -15.32 20.99 -14.29
C PRO A 248 -15.22 22.26 -15.14
N TRP A 249 -16.33 23.01 -15.29
CA TRP A 249 -16.35 24.25 -16.07
C TRP A 249 -15.71 25.46 -15.37
N GLU A 250 -15.38 25.35 -14.09
CA GLU A 250 -14.64 26.37 -13.32
C GLU A 250 -13.14 26.03 -13.18
N GLY A 251 -12.70 24.91 -13.78
CA GLY A 251 -11.31 24.48 -13.75
C GLY A 251 -10.36 25.49 -14.41
N GLY A 252 -9.20 25.71 -13.79
CA GLY A 252 -8.24 26.75 -14.17
C GLY A 252 -8.58 28.13 -13.62
N GLY A 253 -9.53 28.21 -12.67
CA GLY A 253 -9.81 29.43 -11.91
C GLY A 253 -8.73 29.75 -10.87
N ALA A 254 -9.05 30.68 -9.96
CA ALA A 254 -8.13 31.09 -8.90
C ALA A 254 -7.80 29.95 -7.92
N GLU A 255 -8.75 29.06 -7.62
CA GLU A 255 -8.56 27.92 -6.71
C GLU A 255 -7.71 26.82 -7.38
N PRO A 256 -6.47 26.54 -6.91
CA PRO A 256 -5.60 25.55 -7.53
C PRO A 256 -6.02 24.10 -7.27
N TRP A 257 -6.76 23.78 -6.21
CA TRP A 257 -7.29 22.44 -5.94
C TRP A 257 -8.60 22.18 -6.69
N ASP A 258 -8.53 22.15 -8.02
CA ASP A 258 -9.69 22.03 -8.91
C ASP A 258 -9.58 20.89 -9.92
N MET A 259 -10.60 20.77 -10.78
CA MET A 259 -10.64 19.74 -11.82
C MET A 259 -9.55 19.86 -12.89
N LYS A 260 -8.97 21.06 -13.11
CA LYS A 260 -7.85 21.23 -14.03
C LYS A 260 -6.61 20.56 -13.45
N SER A 261 -6.29 20.83 -12.19
CA SER A 261 -5.13 20.21 -11.55
C SER A 261 -5.32 18.72 -11.29
N ASN A 262 -6.56 18.23 -11.11
CA ASN A 262 -6.85 16.79 -11.19
C ASN A 262 -6.43 16.19 -12.54
N ALA A 263 -6.83 16.81 -13.65
CA ALA A 263 -6.51 16.31 -14.98
C ALA A 263 -5.00 16.36 -15.25
N GLU A 264 -4.34 17.48 -14.91
CA GLU A 264 -2.89 17.65 -15.05
C GLU A 264 -2.14 16.54 -14.32
N LEU A 265 -2.35 16.41 -13.01
CA LEU A 265 -1.68 15.40 -12.19
C LEU A 265 -1.93 13.98 -12.69
N TYR A 266 -3.19 13.66 -13.00
CA TYR A 266 -3.55 12.34 -13.49
C TYR A 266 -2.91 12.00 -14.84
N THR A 267 -2.64 13.01 -15.68
CA THR A 267 -1.96 12.82 -16.98
C THR A 267 -0.44 12.97 -16.90
N GLY A 268 0.13 13.15 -15.71
CA GLY A 268 1.57 13.31 -15.51
C GLY A 268 2.11 14.71 -15.84
N GLU A 269 1.26 15.73 -15.81
CA GLU A 269 1.63 17.13 -15.97
C GLU A 269 1.69 17.84 -14.61
N LYS A 270 2.61 18.79 -14.46
CA LYS A 270 2.73 19.62 -13.27
C LYS A 270 1.46 20.45 -13.10
N SER A 271 1.04 20.60 -11.85
CA SER A 271 -0.17 21.32 -11.50
C SER A 271 0.10 22.47 -10.53
N ALA A 272 -0.78 23.46 -10.53
CA ALA A 272 -0.70 24.56 -9.58
C ALA A 272 -0.87 24.09 -8.12
N SER A 273 -1.67 23.04 -7.86
CA SER A 273 -1.83 22.47 -6.51
C SER A 273 -0.57 21.74 -6.02
N TYR A 274 0.16 21.07 -6.91
CA TYR A 274 1.46 20.47 -6.58
C TYR A 274 2.50 21.54 -6.24
N GLN A 275 2.63 22.57 -7.10
CA GLN A 275 3.57 23.66 -6.84
C GLN A 275 3.24 24.41 -5.55
N ALA A 276 1.96 24.69 -5.29
CA ALA A 276 1.53 25.33 -4.06
C ALA A 276 1.91 24.53 -2.81
N THR A 277 1.94 23.20 -2.90
CA THR A 277 2.39 22.33 -1.81
C THR A 277 3.89 22.47 -1.56
N LEU A 278 4.70 22.50 -2.62
CA LEU A 278 6.15 22.75 -2.52
C LEU A 278 6.44 24.15 -1.95
N ASP A 279 5.71 25.16 -2.42
CA ASP A 279 5.86 26.54 -1.98
C ASP A 279 5.42 26.72 -0.51
N ALA A 280 4.41 25.99 -0.05
CA ALA A 280 3.98 25.96 1.36
C ALA A 280 5.04 25.33 2.27
N LEU A 281 5.66 24.21 1.85
CA LEU A 281 6.78 23.59 2.56
C LEU A 281 7.97 24.55 2.67
N ALA A 282 8.37 25.17 1.56
CA ALA A 282 9.44 26.16 1.54
C ALA A 282 9.10 27.38 2.42
N ALA A 283 7.86 27.86 2.40
CA ALA A 283 7.39 28.96 3.24
C ALA A 283 7.35 28.60 4.74
N ALA A 284 7.24 27.32 5.09
CA ALA A 284 7.38 26.82 6.46
C ALA A 284 8.84 26.64 6.89
N GLY A 285 9.79 26.81 5.96
CA GLY A 285 11.22 26.75 6.19
C GLY A 285 11.88 25.41 5.86
N ALA A 286 11.16 24.48 5.24
CA ALA A 286 11.75 23.24 4.74
C ALA A 286 12.70 23.53 3.57
N ALA A 287 13.88 22.93 3.62
CA ALA A 287 14.89 23.00 2.57
C ALA A 287 15.02 21.65 1.83
N PRO A 288 15.57 21.63 0.60
CA PRO A 288 15.97 20.39 -0.06
C PRO A 288 16.80 19.48 0.86
N GLY A 289 16.43 18.21 0.94
CA GLY A 289 17.04 17.20 1.81
C GLY A 289 16.48 17.14 3.23
N ASP A 290 15.63 18.08 3.66
CA ASP A 290 14.92 17.94 4.93
C ASP A 290 13.92 16.79 4.88
N THR A 291 13.75 16.10 6.01
CA THR A 291 12.82 14.98 6.14
C THR A 291 11.36 15.47 6.20
N VAL A 292 10.50 14.88 5.37
CA VAL A 292 9.08 15.24 5.23
C VAL A 292 8.20 14.00 5.32
N GLY A 293 7.18 14.02 6.18
CA GLY A 293 6.04 13.11 6.07
C GLY A 293 4.84 13.80 5.42
N VAL A 294 4.10 13.12 4.55
CA VAL A 294 2.91 13.66 3.87
C VAL A 294 1.66 12.87 4.21
N VAL A 295 0.59 13.58 4.52
CA VAL A 295 -0.77 13.05 4.72
C VAL A 295 -1.71 13.74 3.74
N ALA A 296 -2.43 12.96 2.93
CA ALA A 296 -3.17 13.50 1.79
C ALA A 296 -4.52 12.82 1.56
N HIS A 297 -5.49 13.56 1.06
CA HIS A 297 -6.81 13.04 0.69
C HIS A 297 -7.15 13.33 -0.78
N SER A 298 -7.79 12.37 -1.47
CA SER A 298 -8.33 12.53 -2.82
C SER A 298 -7.28 13.02 -3.83
N GLN A 299 -7.46 14.18 -4.48
CA GLN A 299 -6.49 14.81 -5.40
C GLN A 299 -5.08 14.82 -4.83
N ALA A 300 -4.96 15.14 -3.53
CA ALA A 300 -3.65 15.26 -2.90
C ALA A 300 -2.92 13.93 -2.77
N GLY A 301 -3.58 12.78 -2.94
CA GLY A 301 -2.90 11.49 -3.06
C GLY A 301 -1.91 11.49 -4.24
N MET A 302 -2.28 12.11 -5.38
CA MET A 302 -1.36 12.31 -6.50
C MET A 302 -0.19 13.24 -6.13
N ILE A 303 -0.48 14.32 -5.40
CA ILE A 303 0.55 15.24 -4.89
C ILE A 303 1.53 14.51 -3.98
N ALA A 304 1.02 13.67 -3.07
CA ALA A 304 1.82 12.90 -2.12
C ALA A 304 2.70 11.85 -2.82
N VAL A 305 2.17 11.17 -3.84
CA VAL A 305 2.94 10.25 -4.68
C VAL A 305 4.11 10.96 -5.36
N HIS A 306 3.86 12.09 -6.03
CA HIS A 306 4.94 12.84 -6.67
C HIS A 306 5.90 13.46 -5.65
N LEU A 307 5.40 13.98 -4.53
CA LEU A 307 6.27 14.48 -3.46
C LEU A 307 7.24 13.37 -2.99
N GLY A 308 6.73 12.16 -2.78
CA GLY A 308 7.51 11.00 -2.34
C GLY A 308 8.52 10.48 -3.37
N MET A 309 8.23 10.62 -4.66
CA MET A 309 9.01 9.98 -5.73
C MET A 309 9.98 10.94 -6.45
N GLU A 310 9.65 12.22 -6.57
CA GLU A 310 10.39 13.17 -7.43
C GLU A 310 10.79 14.49 -6.76
N SER A 311 10.36 14.76 -5.52
CA SER A 311 10.73 16.01 -4.85
C SER A 311 12.18 16.02 -4.35
N GLU A 312 12.66 17.20 -4.00
CA GLU A 312 14.00 17.37 -3.41
C GLU A 312 14.03 17.08 -1.90
N TYR A 313 12.89 16.72 -1.30
CA TYR A 313 12.79 16.39 0.13
C TYR A 313 13.06 14.91 0.38
N ASP A 314 13.54 14.59 1.57
CA ASP A 314 13.63 13.20 2.03
C ASP A 314 12.27 12.75 2.59
N VAL A 315 11.40 12.27 1.71
CA VAL A 315 10.04 11.87 2.11
C VAL A 315 10.06 10.48 2.72
N ASP A 316 9.83 10.39 4.03
CA ASP A 316 9.92 9.13 4.79
C ASP A 316 8.57 8.47 5.09
N LEU A 317 7.47 9.23 4.98
CA LEU A 317 6.11 8.73 5.12
C LEU A 317 5.20 9.29 4.02
N VAL A 318 4.41 8.40 3.42
CA VAL A 318 3.30 8.76 2.54
C VAL A 318 2.00 8.10 3.02
N ALA A 319 1.15 8.89 3.66
CA ALA A 319 -0.18 8.47 4.10
C ALA A 319 -1.26 9.07 3.18
N THR A 320 -2.08 8.24 2.53
CA THR A 320 -3.11 8.72 1.61
C THR A 320 -4.47 8.12 1.90
N ALA A 321 -5.53 8.86 1.60
CA ALA A 321 -6.91 8.39 1.67
C ALA A 321 -7.63 8.70 0.37
N GLY A 322 -8.14 7.67 -0.31
CA GLY A 322 -8.88 7.81 -1.57
C GLY A 322 -8.04 8.36 -2.73
N SER A 323 -6.75 8.02 -2.79
CA SER A 323 -5.89 8.45 -3.89
C SER A 323 -6.37 7.84 -5.22
N PRO A 324 -6.45 8.62 -6.31
CA PRO A 324 -6.79 8.11 -7.63
C PRO A 324 -5.57 7.51 -8.37
N VAL A 325 -4.37 7.56 -7.79
CA VAL A 325 -3.16 6.93 -8.32
C VAL A 325 -2.40 6.17 -7.23
N GLY A 326 -1.72 5.09 -7.60
CA GLY A 326 -0.71 4.42 -6.79
C GLY A 326 0.71 4.86 -7.16
N GLY A 327 1.59 4.98 -6.18
CA GLY A 327 3.03 5.25 -6.41
C GLY A 327 3.87 3.97 -6.35
N THR A 328 5.09 4.05 -6.87
CA THR A 328 6.13 3.01 -6.68
C THR A 328 7.27 3.60 -5.86
N PHE A 329 7.04 3.66 -4.55
CA PHE A 329 7.95 4.20 -3.55
C PHE A 329 9.17 3.31 -3.30
N ARG A 330 10.22 3.94 -2.79
CA ARG A 330 11.48 3.28 -2.42
C ARG A 330 11.29 2.44 -1.14
N ALA A 331 12.16 1.45 -0.95
CA ALA A 331 12.10 0.53 0.18
C ALA A 331 12.36 1.18 1.56
N ASP A 332 12.88 2.41 1.60
CA ASP A 332 13.08 3.21 2.82
C ASP A 332 11.87 4.08 3.19
N GLN A 333 10.81 4.11 2.38
CA GLN A 333 9.63 4.95 2.60
C GLN A 333 8.49 4.14 3.21
N LEU A 334 7.94 4.61 4.32
CA LEU A 334 6.73 4.04 4.92
C LEU A 334 5.49 4.53 4.18
N VAL A 335 4.61 3.63 3.75
CA VAL A 335 3.42 3.96 2.96
C VAL A 335 2.18 3.41 3.63
N ALA A 336 1.20 4.27 3.92
CA ALA A 336 -0.08 3.89 4.51
C ALA A 336 -1.24 4.39 3.62
N GLN A 337 -1.87 3.48 2.88
CA GLN A 337 -2.93 3.83 1.92
C GLN A 337 -4.29 3.37 2.43
N LEU A 338 -5.25 4.29 2.51
CA LEU A 338 -6.65 3.98 2.79
C LEU A 338 -7.45 4.02 1.49
N ALA A 339 -8.13 2.93 1.19
CA ALA A 339 -8.90 2.77 -0.03
C ALA A 339 -10.27 2.16 0.25
N HIS A 340 -11.32 2.74 -0.33
CA HIS A 340 -12.64 2.13 -0.31
C HIS A 340 -12.91 1.44 -1.65
N THR A 341 -13.32 0.17 -1.60
CA THR A 341 -13.55 -0.65 -2.80
C THR A 341 -14.83 -0.25 -3.56
N ASP A 342 -15.64 0.61 -2.98
CA ASP A 342 -16.86 1.24 -3.52
C ASP A 342 -16.66 2.75 -3.79
N ASP A 343 -15.40 3.22 -3.77
CA ASP A 343 -15.02 4.57 -4.16
C ASP A 343 -14.53 4.61 -5.61
N VAL A 344 -15.31 5.29 -6.45
CA VAL A 344 -15.07 5.41 -7.89
C VAL A 344 -13.72 6.01 -8.25
N PHE A 345 -13.12 6.85 -7.38
CA PHE A 345 -11.83 7.45 -7.64
C PHE A 345 -10.69 6.49 -7.32
N VAL A 346 -10.83 5.63 -6.31
CA VAL A 346 -9.85 4.55 -6.04
C VAL A 346 -9.77 3.59 -7.23
N GLY A 347 -10.89 3.35 -7.92
CA GLY A 347 -10.89 2.57 -9.18
C GLY A 347 -9.97 3.11 -10.28
N LEU A 348 -9.62 4.40 -10.24
CA LEU A 348 -8.71 5.04 -11.21
C LEU A 348 -7.24 4.63 -11.04
N THR A 349 -6.86 4.14 -9.86
CA THR A 349 -5.50 3.69 -9.55
C THR A 349 -5.02 2.56 -10.46
N GLY A 350 -5.95 1.88 -11.14
CA GLY A 350 -5.63 0.67 -11.86
C GLY A 350 -5.10 -0.42 -10.93
N GLY A 351 -5.55 -0.44 -9.67
CA GLY A 351 -5.29 -1.50 -8.69
C GLY A 351 -3.89 -1.51 -8.06
N GLY A 352 -3.02 -0.58 -8.45
CA GLY A 352 -1.64 -0.50 -7.97
C GLY A 352 -0.68 -1.54 -8.57
N SER A 353 0.44 -1.77 -7.91
CA SER A 353 1.45 -2.76 -8.28
C SER A 353 1.09 -4.14 -7.73
N PRO A 354 1.25 -5.24 -8.51
CA PRO A 354 1.09 -6.60 -8.00
C PRO A 354 2.03 -6.98 -6.86
N GLY A 355 3.17 -6.28 -6.68
CA GLY A 355 4.16 -6.56 -5.65
C GLY A 355 4.15 -5.60 -4.45
N GLY A 356 3.13 -4.75 -4.32
CA GLY A 356 3.11 -3.72 -3.29
C GLY A 356 4.14 -2.61 -3.54
N THR A 357 4.34 -1.74 -2.54
CA THR A 357 5.28 -0.61 -2.64
C THR A 357 5.71 -0.04 -1.29
N GLY A 358 6.88 0.59 -1.23
CA GLY A 358 7.47 1.15 -0.02
C GLY A 358 8.25 0.12 0.80
N SER A 359 8.45 0.42 2.08
CA SER A 359 9.08 -0.47 3.06
C SER A 359 8.29 -1.76 3.32
N ALA A 360 8.91 -2.73 4.00
CA ALA A 360 8.23 -3.96 4.43
C ALA A 360 7.02 -3.70 5.36
N ASP A 361 7.03 -2.56 6.06
CA ASP A 361 5.98 -2.15 6.98
C ASP A 361 4.86 -1.34 6.31
N SER A 362 4.96 -1.11 5.00
CA SER A 362 3.93 -0.42 4.24
C SER A 362 2.65 -1.26 4.10
N PHE A 363 1.52 -0.59 3.98
CA PHE A 363 0.24 -1.26 3.80
C PHE A 363 -0.79 -0.45 3.00
N THR A 364 -1.73 -1.20 2.43
CA THR A 364 -3.03 -0.71 1.95
C THR A 364 -4.12 -1.30 2.84
N ALA A 365 -4.95 -0.42 3.40
CA ALA A 365 -6.13 -0.79 4.16
C ALA A 365 -7.37 -0.55 3.30
N THR A 366 -8.08 -1.64 2.98
CA THR A 366 -9.26 -1.64 2.13
C THR A 366 -10.52 -2.00 2.92
N ARG A 367 -11.66 -1.41 2.53
CA ARG A 367 -12.99 -1.86 2.96
C ARG A 367 -14.06 -1.40 1.98
N VAL A 368 -15.24 -1.99 2.07
CA VAL A 368 -16.47 -1.38 1.53
C VAL A 368 -16.95 -0.34 2.54
N ALA A 369 -17.03 0.92 2.13
CA ALA A 369 -17.44 2.02 3.00
C ALA A 369 -18.95 2.00 3.27
N ASP A 370 -19.76 1.80 2.22
CA ASP A 370 -21.22 1.69 2.31
C ASP A 370 -21.71 0.38 1.64
N PRO A 371 -21.95 -0.68 2.43
CA PRO A 371 -22.34 -1.99 1.88
C PRO A 371 -23.80 -2.05 1.37
N ASP A 372 -24.62 -1.02 1.64
CA ASP A 372 -26.04 -0.97 1.26
C ASP A 372 -26.26 0.06 0.12
N PRO A 373 -26.20 -0.37 -1.17
CA PRO A 373 -26.28 0.55 -2.31
C PRO A 373 -27.56 1.40 -2.30
N GLY A 374 -27.44 2.70 -2.53
CA GLY A 374 -28.54 3.66 -2.38
C GLY A 374 -28.25 5.05 -2.94
N PHE A 375 -29.17 6.01 -2.76
CA PHE A 375 -29.00 7.40 -3.25
C PHE A 375 -27.72 8.10 -2.74
N GLN A 376 -27.08 7.57 -1.69
CA GLN A 376 -25.84 8.08 -1.10
C GLN A 376 -24.62 7.89 -2.02
N ASP A 377 -24.65 6.89 -2.90
CA ASP A 377 -23.63 6.65 -3.95
C ASP A 377 -23.56 7.83 -4.94
N VAL A 378 -24.70 8.49 -5.19
CA VAL A 378 -24.78 9.72 -6.01
C VAL A 378 -24.08 10.89 -5.32
N THR A 379 -23.94 10.87 -3.99
CA THR A 379 -23.26 11.91 -3.21
C THR A 379 -21.77 11.64 -3.00
N LEU A 380 -21.22 10.59 -3.64
CA LEU A 380 -19.84 10.16 -3.46
C LEU A 380 -19.50 9.94 -1.98
N ALA A 381 -20.45 9.44 -1.19
CA ALA A 381 -20.29 9.24 0.25
C ALA A 381 -19.07 8.35 0.61
N PRO A 382 -18.76 7.27 -0.14
CA PRO A 382 -17.55 6.49 0.07
C PRO A 382 -16.26 7.32 -0.08
N HIS A 383 -16.26 8.38 -0.89
CA HIS A 383 -15.09 9.23 -1.11
C HIS A 383 -14.96 10.38 -0.09
N LYS A 384 -15.96 10.59 0.78
CA LYS A 384 -15.94 11.68 1.77
C LYS A 384 -14.82 11.49 2.78
N PHE A 385 -14.25 12.61 3.19
CA PHE A 385 -13.12 12.61 4.12
C PHE A 385 -13.49 12.00 5.48
N GLU A 386 -14.71 12.25 5.97
CA GLU A 386 -15.20 11.71 7.24
C GLU A 386 -15.26 10.18 7.23
N THR A 387 -15.66 9.58 6.11
CA THR A 387 -15.70 8.13 5.94
C THR A 387 -14.29 7.53 6.01
N TYR A 388 -13.28 8.24 5.49
CA TYR A 388 -11.88 7.83 5.60
C TYR A 388 -11.30 8.03 7.02
N LEU A 389 -11.79 9.00 7.80
CA LEU A 389 -11.44 9.12 9.22
C LEU A 389 -11.92 7.92 10.03
N GLU A 390 -13.12 7.40 9.73
CA GLU A 390 -13.61 6.15 10.33
C GLU A 390 -12.69 4.97 9.97
N THR A 391 -12.26 4.88 8.71
CA THR A 391 -11.32 3.84 8.26
C THR A 391 -9.97 3.95 8.94
N ALA A 392 -9.44 5.17 9.07
CA ALA A 392 -8.19 5.42 9.80
C ALA A 392 -8.31 4.98 11.27
N GLN A 393 -9.48 5.19 11.89
CA GLN A 393 -9.73 4.68 13.24
C GLN A 393 -9.71 3.15 13.28
N MET A 394 -10.35 2.48 12.32
CA MET A 394 -10.34 1.01 12.27
C MET A 394 -8.93 0.46 12.08
N VAL A 395 -8.08 1.16 11.31
CA VAL A 395 -6.66 0.83 11.15
C VAL A 395 -5.93 0.96 12.49
N ASP A 396 -6.07 2.10 13.16
CA ASP A 396 -5.48 2.36 14.48
C ASP A 396 -5.91 1.29 15.53
N GLU A 397 -7.10 0.68 15.38
CA GLU A 397 -7.65 -0.33 16.30
C GLU A 397 -7.40 -1.79 15.85
N SER A 398 -6.74 -2.01 14.71
CA SER A 398 -6.65 -3.33 14.06
C SER A 398 -5.74 -4.34 14.76
N GLY A 399 -4.66 -3.87 15.39
CA GLY A 399 -3.58 -4.72 15.91
C GLY A 399 -2.75 -5.42 14.81
N ASP A 400 -2.78 -4.92 13.58
CA ASP A 400 -1.95 -5.43 12.50
C ASP A 400 -0.47 -5.06 12.72
N PRO A 401 0.49 -5.98 12.55
CA PRO A 401 1.91 -5.69 12.77
C PRO A 401 2.46 -4.50 11.97
N ARG A 402 1.92 -4.22 10.78
CA ARG A 402 2.34 -3.05 9.97
C ARG A 402 1.82 -1.74 10.53
N VAL A 403 0.69 -1.78 11.24
CA VAL A 403 0.18 -0.64 11.99
C VAL A 403 1.04 -0.40 13.23
N GLU A 404 1.59 -1.44 13.87
CA GLU A 404 2.54 -1.27 14.97
C GLU A 404 3.79 -0.48 14.53
N ALA A 405 4.33 -0.75 13.34
CA ALA A 405 5.44 0.04 12.78
C ALA A 405 5.05 1.50 12.48
N LEU A 406 3.81 1.73 12.03
CA LEU A 406 3.27 3.09 11.87
C LEU A 406 3.10 3.79 13.23
N ASP A 407 2.71 3.07 14.28
CA ASP A 407 2.65 3.58 15.66
C ASP A 407 4.04 3.94 16.19
N GLU A 408 5.08 3.17 15.85
CA GLU A 408 6.47 3.53 16.15
C GLU A 408 6.87 4.84 15.45
N TYR A 409 6.49 5.02 14.18
CA TYR A 409 6.72 6.29 13.47
C TYR A 409 6.05 7.47 14.20
N TRP A 410 4.80 7.32 14.64
CA TRP A 410 4.10 8.34 15.42
C TRP A 410 4.75 8.60 16.78
N ALA A 411 5.20 7.55 17.47
CA ALA A 411 5.89 7.65 18.74
C ALA A 411 7.21 8.43 18.60
N GLU A 412 7.95 8.22 17.50
CA GLU A 412 9.14 9.02 17.18
C GLU A 412 8.79 10.49 16.98
N LEU A 413 7.74 10.82 16.20
CA LEU A 413 7.28 12.21 16.08
C LEU A 413 6.88 12.83 17.43
N GLY A 414 6.31 12.02 18.33
CA GLY A 414 5.94 12.41 19.69
C GLY A 414 7.11 12.86 20.58
N LYS A 415 8.36 12.58 20.19
CA LYS A 415 9.57 13.06 20.88
C LYS A 415 9.93 14.51 20.55
N ALA A 416 9.25 15.13 19.58
CA ALA A 416 9.46 16.53 19.26
C ALA A 416 9.22 17.43 20.49
N VAL A 417 10.14 18.34 20.76
CA VAL A 417 10.06 19.28 21.89
C VAL A 417 9.24 20.53 21.56
N SER A 418 9.04 20.80 20.27
CA SER A 418 8.12 21.84 19.80
C SER A 418 7.52 21.49 18.45
N VAL A 419 6.26 21.89 18.26
CA VAL A 419 5.55 21.79 16.99
C VAL A 419 5.05 23.19 16.61
N GLU A 420 5.51 23.69 15.47
CA GLU A 420 5.04 24.94 14.87
C GLU A 420 4.16 24.59 13.67
N ARG A 421 2.92 25.08 13.64
CA ARG A 421 1.96 24.78 12.57
C ARG A 421 1.58 26.04 11.83
N THR A 422 1.57 25.96 10.50
CA THR A 422 1.01 27.01 9.63
C THR A 422 0.08 26.40 8.58
N GLU A 423 -1.12 26.97 8.45
CA GLU A 423 -2.06 26.66 7.38
C GLU A 423 -1.95 27.73 6.29
N TYR A 424 -1.91 27.29 5.04
CA TYR A 424 -1.64 28.10 3.86
C TYR A 424 -2.82 28.09 2.91
N HIS A 425 -3.12 29.27 2.38
CA HIS A 425 -4.01 29.46 1.26
C HIS A 425 -3.20 29.71 -0.01
N ALA A 426 -3.60 29.05 -1.09
CA ALA A 426 -3.00 29.19 -2.39
C ALA A 426 -4.01 29.69 -3.42
N GLU A 427 -3.55 30.55 -4.33
CA GLU A 427 -4.33 31.04 -5.48
C GLU A 427 -3.46 31.08 -6.74
N ARG A 428 -4.00 30.59 -7.86
CA ARG A 428 -3.40 30.83 -9.18
C ARG A 428 -3.38 32.33 -9.45
N THR A 429 -2.21 32.85 -9.77
CA THR A 429 -2.10 34.22 -10.26
C THR A 429 -2.37 34.20 -11.77
N SER A 430 -3.34 35.00 -12.20
CA SER A 430 -3.53 35.22 -13.63
C SER A 430 -2.28 35.88 -14.17
N GLY A 431 -1.51 35.15 -15.00
CA GLY A 431 -0.56 35.79 -15.89
C GLY A 431 -1.33 36.84 -16.68
N PHE A 432 -0.88 38.10 -16.63
CA PHE A 432 -1.33 39.08 -17.61
C PHE A 432 -1.07 38.47 -19.00
N ARG A 433 -2.12 37.99 -19.66
CA ARG A 433 -2.08 37.59 -21.06
C ARG A 433 -1.93 38.81 -21.96
#